data_AF-A0A0Q7PG18-F1
#
_entry.id   AF-A0A0Q7PG18-F1
#
_cell.length_a   1.000
_cell.length_b   1.000
_cell.length_c   1.000
_cell.angle_alpha   90.00
_cell.angle_beta   90.00
_cell.angle_gamma   90.00
#
_symmetry.space_group_name_H-M   'P 1'
#
loop_
_entity.id
_entity.type
_entity.pdbx_description
1 polymer ?
#
loop_
_entity_poly.entity_id
_entity_poly.type
_entity_poly.pdbx_seq_one_letter_code
_entity_poly.pdbx_strand_id
1 'polypeptide(L)'
;MSTTSLGMPALPPRTAQPTWKQAWDSALYGPDGYLRTQPVALERDRDELVDFLLPRLRQHSSVALLGAAGTLAPSLSGLLPGVSLRPDLPTGFHGIVVAVDWLSHVPTHVVQADDDGRPRIVHVDPISGQESLGLLLSDPGVPPTLREWQESYWPLEADFARAEIGTTREAAWRDVLRCLESGEAIAVEHGHQLDDRPEAGTLRAPGDLPAIPDGTRDLSADVALDALVEACGGAVVTTDGPQRIEWSSRG
;
A
#
# COMPACT_ATOMS: atom_id res chain seq x y z
N MET A 1 33.08 -10.52 4.55
CA MET A 1 32.65 -10.24 5.93
C MET A 1 33.82 -9.70 6.74
N SER A 2 33.91 -8.37 6.91
CA SER A 2 34.97 -7.74 7.70
C SER A 2 34.81 -8.13 9.17
N THR A 3 35.64 -9.06 9.62
CA THR A 3 35.78 -9.45 11.01
C THR A 3 36.45 -8.31 11.76
N THR A 4 35.84 -7.85 12.86
CA THR A 4 36.56 -6.99 13.81
C THR A 4 37.75 -7.78 14.37
N SER A 5 38.78 -7.08 14.87
CA SER A 5 40.05 -7.63 15.38
C SER A 5 39.91 -8.70 16.49
N LEU A 6 38.69 -9.02 16.91
CA LEU A 6 38.34 -10.00 17.95
C LEU A 6 37.45 -11.15 17.45
N GLY A 7 37.20 -11.28 16.14
CA GLY A 7 36.39 -12.39 15.60
C GLY A 7 34.90 -12.35 15.95
N MET A 8 34.42 -11.24 16.54
CA MET A 8 33.00 -11.02 16.78
C MET A 8 32.30 -10.62 15.48
N PRO A 9 31.13 -11.19 15.16
CA PRO A 9 30.26 -10.64 14.12
C PRO A 9 30.04 -9.16 14.43
N ALA A 10 30.12 -8.29 13.42
CA ALA A 10 29.71 -6.91 13.58
C ALA A 10 28.26 -6.93 14.10
N LEU A 11 28.05 -6.38 15.30
CA LEU A 11 26.68 -6.15 15.78
C LEU A 11 26.01 -5.29 14.72
N PRO A 12 24.83 -5.69 14.20
CA PRO A 12 24.10 -4.82 13.29
C PRO A 12 23.92 -3.46 13.98
N PRO A 13 24.07 -2.35 13.25
CA PRO A 13 23.88 -1.03 13.85
C PRO A 13 22.49 -1.02 14.47
N ARG A 14 22.40 -0.76 15.78
CA ARG A 14 21.13 -0.39 16.39
C ARG A 14 20.76 0.95 15.78
N THR A 15 20.00 0.94 14.70
CA THR A 15 19.43 2.17 14.17
C THR A 15 18.46 2.68 15.26
N ALA A 16 18.75 3.86 15.80
CA ALA A 16 17.82 4.53 16.72
C ALA A 16 16.54 4.98 15.98
N GLN A 17 16.60 4.97 14.65
CA GLN A 17 15.54 5.41 13.76
C GLN A 17 14.46 4.34 13.56
N PRO A 18 13.20 4.73 13.38
CA PRO A 18 12.12 3.81 13.03
C PRO A 18 12.36 3.15 11.67
N THR A 19 11.73 2.00 11.46
CA THR A 19 11.56 1.45 10.10
C THR A 19 10.70 2.38 9.26
N TRP A 20 10.81 2.32 7.93
CA TRP A 20 9.89 3.04 7.06
C TRP A 20 8.42 2.81 7.39
N LYS A 21 8.02 1.57 7.68
CA LYS A 21 6.64 1.25 8.08
C LYS A 21 6.15 2.08 9.25
N GLN A 22 6.98 2.19 10.29
CA GLN A 22 6.64 2.92 11.52
C GLN A 22 6.64 4.44 11.30
N ALA A 23 7.64 4.96 10.58
CA ALA A 23 7.73 6.39 10.28
C ALA A 23 6.56 6.84 9.40
N TRP A 24 6.26 6.07 8.36
CA TRP A 24 5.15 6.31 7.43
C TRP A 24 3.79 6.26 8.14
N ASP A 25 3.57 5.24 8.99
CA ASP A 25 2.34 5.15 9.81
C ASP A 25 2.16 6.38 10.72
N SER A 26 3.23 6.79 11.42
CA SER A 26 3.19 8.01 12.24
C SER A 26 2.93 9.27 11.41
N ALA A 27 3.55 9.39 10.24
CA ALA A 27 3.45 10.57 9.39
C ALA A 27 2.05 10.75 8.78
N LEU A 28 1.36 9.67 8.41
CA LEU A 28 0.03 9.78 7.80
C LEU A 28 -1.11 9.63 8.81
N TYR A 29 -0.99 8.72 9.78
CA TYR A 29 -2.10 8.29 10.64
C TYR A 29 -1.90 8.60 12.13
N GLY A 30 -0.67 8.97 12.53
CA GLY A 30 -0.35 9.42 13.88
C GLY A 30 -1.19 10.62 14.35
N PRO A 31 -1.09 11.06 15.61
CA PRO A 31 -1.95 12.11 16.18
C PRO A 31 -2.01 13.41 15.36
N ASP A 32 -0.88 13.79 14.76
CA ASP A 32 -0.74 14.96 13.89
C ASP A 32 -0.53 14.57 12.40
N GLY A 33 -0.92 13.35 12.04
CA GLY A 33 -0.64 12.78 10.71
C GLY A 33 -1.36 13.50 9.57
N TYR A 34 -0.72 13.54 8.40
CA TYR A 34 -1.18 14.27 7.22
C TYR A 34 -2.63 13.94 6.84
N LEU A 35 -2.96 12.64 6.79
CA LEU A 35 -4.29 12.16 6.37
C LEU A 35 -5.39 12.35 7.41
N ARG A 36 -5.09 12.91 8.60
CA ARG A 36 -6.11 13.35 9.56
C ARG A 36 -6.78 14.66 9.17
N THR A 37 -6.09 15.48 8.38
CA THR A 37 -6.56 16.82 8.01
C THR A 37 -6.68 17.02 6.51
N GLN A 38 -5.98 16.22 5.72
CA GLN A 38 -6.04 16.23 4.27
C GLN A 38 -6.63 14.90 3.76
N PRO A 39 -7.62 14.91 2.84
CA PRO A 39 -8.02 13.67 2.18
C PRO A 39 -6.90 13.19 1.25
N VAL A 40 -6.87 11.88 0.98
CA VAL A 40 -6.02 11.32 -0.08
C VAL A 40 -6.35 12.02 -1.39
N ALA A 41 -5.31 12.54 -2.06
CA ALA A 41 -5.48 13.23 -3.33
C ALA A 41 -5.94 12.25 -4.41
N LEU A 42 -6.88 12.68 -5.25
CA LEU A 42 -7.27 11.93 -6.43
C LEU A 42 -6.31 12.29 -7.57
N GLU A 43 -5.35 11.41 -7.85
CA GLU A 43 -4.35 11.62 -8.92
C GLU A 43 -4.90 11.26 -10.31
N ARG A 44 -6.02 10.53 -10.36
CA ARG A 44 -6.67 10.09 -11.58
C ARG A 44 -7.74 11.07 -12.05
N ASP A 45 -8.07 10.99 -13.34
CA ASP A 45 -9.17 11.77 -13.89
C ASP A 45 -10.50 11.43 -13.19
N ARG A 46 -11.14 12.46 -12.67
CA ARG A 46 -12.38 12.34 -11.89
C ARG A 46 -13.54 11.88 -12.74
N ASP A 47 -13.69 12.45 -13.94
CA ASP A 47 -14.85 12.21 -14.79
C ASP A 47 -14.77 10.80 -15.38
N GLU A 48 -13.58 10.36 -15.79
CA GLU A 48 -13.34 8.98 -16.23
C GLU A 48 -13.65 7.96 -15.14
N LEU A 49 -13.23 8.21 -13.89
CA LEU A 49 -13.54 7.33 -12.76
C LEU A 49 -15.04 7.30 -12.45
N VAL A 50 -15.72 8.45 -12.47
CA VAL A 50 -17.16 8.52 -12.25
C VAL A 50 -17.90 7.75 -13.35
N ASP A 51 -17.56 7.98 -14.62
CA ASP A 51 -18.19 7.30 -15.76
C ASP A 51 -17.98 5.79 -15.70
N PHE A 52 -16.79 5.34 -15.31
CA PHE A 52 -16.49 3.92 -15.11
C PHE A 52 -17.29 3.30 -13.95
N LEU A 53 -17.33 3.95 -12.79
CA LEU A 53 -17.95 3.38 -11.58
C LEU A 53 -19.47 3.46 -11.62
N LEU A 54 -20.05 4.53 -12.15
CA LEU A 54 -21.47 4.86 -12.02
C LEU A 54 -22.42 3.74 -12.48
N PRO A 55 -22.22 3.05 -13.62
CA PRO A 55 -23.07 1.94 -14.03
C PRO A 55 -23.10 0.79 -13.03
N ARG A 56 -21.98 0.49 -12.38
CA ARG A 56 -21.86 -0.58 -11.38
C ARG A 56 -22.48 -0.16 -10.06
N LEU A 57 -22.16 1.05 -9.59
CA LEU A 57 -22.69 1.57 -8.32
C LEU A 57 -24.22 1.63 -8.31
N ARG A 58 -24.86 1.88 -9.46
CA ARG A 58 -26.33 1.87 -9.60
C ARG A 58 -26.99 0.52 -9.33
N GLN A 59 -26.22 -0.58 -9.38
CA GLN A 59 -26.73 -1.93 -9.13
C GLN A 59 -26.79 -2.26 -7.63
N HIS A 60 -26.22 -1.41 -6.78
CA HIS A 60 -26.12 -1.62 -5.34
C HIS A 60 -26.87 -0.54 -4.57
N SER A 61 -27.52 -0.92 -3.46
CA SER A 61 -28.17 0.03 -2.56
C SER A 61 -27.20 0.70 -1.57
N SER A 62 -26.00 0.15 -1.40
CA SER A 62 -25.00 0.64 -0.45
C SER A 62 -23.59 0.55 -1.04
N VAL A 63 -22.83 1.64 -0.90
CA VAL A 63 -21.48 1.81 -1.45
C VAL A 63 -20.56 2.34 -0.36
N ALA A 64 -19.50 1.60 -0.05
CA ALA A 64 -18.42 2.09 0.80
C ALA A 64 -17.29 2.66 -0.07
N LEU A 65 -16.87 3.90 0.20
CA LEU A 65 -15.81 4.60 -0.53
C LEU A 65 -14.58 4.76 0.37
N LEU A 66 -13.45 4.16 -0.04
CA LEU A 66 -12.20 4.15 0.72
C LEU A 66 -11.09 4.90 -0.04
N GLY A 67 -10.19 5.55 0.71
CA GLY A 67 -9.09 6.34 0.13
C GLY A 67 -9.59 7.55 -0.68
N ALA A 68 -8.97 7.80 -1.82
CA ALA A 68 -9.33 8.90 -2.73
C ALA A 68 -10.76 8.78 -3.27
N ALA A 69 -11.37 7.58 -3.23
CA ALA A 69 -12.77 7.37 -3.65
C ALA A 69 -13.75 8.24 -2.84
N GLY A 70 -13.42 8.55 -1.57
CA GLY A 70 -14.22 9.46 -0.76
C GLY A 70 -14.36 10.86 -1.36
N THR A 71 -13.38 11.32 -2.13
CA THR A 71 -13.42 12.62 -2.82
C THR A 71 -14.43 12.65 -3.98
N LEU A 72 -14.88 11.47 -4.44
CA LEU A 72 -15.92 11.32 -5.48
C LEU A 72 -17.34 11.38 -4.90
N ALA A 73 -17.51 11.25 -3.58
CA ALA A 73 -18.81 11.19 -2.94
C ALA A 73 -19.74 12.38 -3.31
N PRO A 74 -19.27 13.65 -3.38
CA PRO A 74 -20.11 14.76 -3.81
C PRO A 74 -20.65 14.57 -5.24
N SER A 75 -19.80 14.21 -6.20
CA SER A 75 -20.18 13.95 -7.59
C SER A 75 -21.16 12.78 -7.70
N LEU A 76 -20.89 11.69 -6.99
CA LEU A 76 -21.70 10.47 -7.03
C LEU A 76 -23.07 10.67 -6.36
N SER A 77 -23.16 11.44 -5.27
CA SER A 77 -24.40 11.62 -4.51
C SER A 77 -25.56 12.19 -5.34
N GLY A 78 -25.26 13.13 -6.25
CA GLY A 78 -26.28 13.70 -7.15
C GLY A 78 -26.70 12.76 -8.27
N LEU A 79 -25.83 11.82 -8.66
CA LEU A 79 -26.06 10.85 -9.74
C LEU A 79 -26.70 9.55 -9.25
N LEU A 80 -26.70 9.33 -7.94
CA LEU A 80 -27.15 8.10 -7.26
C LEU A 80 -28.11 8.40 -6.09
N PRO A 81 -29.27 9.07 -6.32
CA PRO A 81 -30.15 9.54 -5.24
C PRO A 81 -30.77 8.45 -4.37
N GLY A 82 -30.70 7.17 -4.77
CA GLY A 82 -31.19 6.02 -4.02
C GLY A 82 -30.10 5.13 -3.41
N VAL A 83 -28.83 5.52 -3.55
CA VAL A 83 -27.68 4.71 -3.08
C VAL A 83 -27.10 5.33 -1.82
N SER A 84 -26.92 4.53 -0.78
CA SER A 84 -26.24 4.96 0.44
C SER A 84 -24.73 4.96 0.23
N LEU A 85 -24.15 6.14 0.01
CA LEU A 85 -22.70 6.35 -0.03
C LEU A 85 -22.17 6.60 1.39
N ARG A 86 -21.06 5.96 1.74
CA ARG A 86 -20.49 6.08 3.09
C ARG A 86 -18.98 5.89 3.16
N PRO A 87 -18.32 6.51 4.15
CA PRO A 87 -16.86 6.45 4.31
C PRO A 87 -16.40 5.24 5.13
N ASP A 88 -17.32 4.44 5.69
CA ASP A 88 -17.02 3.35 6.62
C ASP A 88 -17.54 1.99 6.12
N LEU A 89 -16.88 0.92 6.59
CA LEU A 89 -17.16 -0.46 6.20
C LEU A 89 -17.42 -1.34 7.44
N PRO A 90 -18.69 -1.62 7.78
CA PRO A 90 -19.11 -2.37 8.94
C PRO A 90 -19.05 -3.86 8.61
N THR A 91 -18.95 -4.69 9.64
CA THR A 91 -19.08 -6.14 9.48
C THR A 91 -20.47 -6.51 8.96
N GLY A 92 -20.55 -7.45 8.02
CA GLY A 92 -21.81 -7.88 7.41
C GLY A 92 -22.31 -6.94 6.32
N PHE A 93 -21.41 -6.20 5.67
CA PHE A 93 -21.77 -5.25 4.63
C PHE A 93 -22.33 -5.96 3.40
N HIS A 94 -23.44 -5.46 2.86
CA HIS A 94 -24.03 -5.91 1.60
C HIS A 94 -24.00 -4.75 0.60
N GLY A 95 -23.31 -4.94 -0.54
CA GLY A 95 -23.19 -3.90 -1.55
C GLY A 95 -21.83 -3.92 -2.23
N ILE A 96 -21.31 -2.74 -2.56
CA ILE A 96 -20.02 -2.59 -3.22
C ILE A 96 -19.04 -1.74 -2.42
N VAL A 97 -17.80 -2.21 -2.30
CA VAL A 97 -16.69 -1.44 -1.76
C VAL A 97 -15.84 -0.93 -2.92
N VAL A 98 -15.57 0.38 -2.95
CA VAL A 98 -14.66 0.99 -3.91
C VAL A 98 -13.53 1.67 -3.16
N ALA A 99 -12.34 1.12 -3.30
CA ALA A 99 -11.09 1.71 -2.88
C ALA A 99 -10.39 2.34 -4.09
N VAL A 100 -10.01 3.61 -3.99
CA VAL A 100 -9.17 4.27 -4.99
C VAL A 100 -7.96 4.84 -4.26
N ASP A 101 -6.76 4.44 -4.69
CA ASP A 101 -5.47 4.84 -4.10
C ASP A 101 -5.48 4.68 -2.56
N TRP A 102 -6.11 3.62 -2.05
CA TRP A 102 -6.21 3.39 -0.60
C TRP A 102 -5.08 2.49 -0.12
N LEU A 103 -4.80 1.41 -0.85
CA LEU A 103 -3.74 0.45 -0.49
C LEU A 103 -2.35 1.05 -0.70
N SER A 104 -2.18 1.94 -1.68
CA SER A 104 -0.93 2.66 -1.90
C SER A 104 -0.50 3.49 -0.68
N HIS A 105 -1.44 3.93 0.16
CA HIS A 105 -1.20 4.68 1.40
C HIS A 105 -1.08 3.81 2.66
N VAL A 106 -1.38 2.51 2.57
CA VAL A 106 -1.20 1.59 3.71
C VAL A 106 0.30 1.43 3.99
N PRO A 107 0.80 1.81 5.18
CA PRO A 107 2.23 1.84 5.47
C PRO A 107 2.87 0.46 5.41
N THR A 108 4.06 0.39 4.83
CA THR A 108 4.79 -0.87 4.73
C THR A 108 6.30 -0.76 4.99
N HIS A 109 6.92 -1.91 5.25
CA HIS A 109 8.36 -2.02 5.32
C HIS A 109 8.95 -1.81 3.92
N VAL A 110 10.00 -1.01 3.87
CA VAL A 110 10.90 -0.92 2.72
C VAL A 110 12.12 -1.78 3.03
N VAL A 111 12.54 -2.56 2.04
CA VAL A 111 13.78 -3.34 2.10
C VAL A 111 14.69 -2.93 0.96
N GLN A 112 16.00 -3.04 1.19
CA GLN A 112 17.00 -2.76 0.17
C GLN A 112 18.13 -3.79 0.24
N ALA A 113 18.65 -4.18 -0.91
CA ALA A 113 19.87 -4.99 -0.99
C ALA A 113 21.08 -4.21 -0.47
N ASP A 114 21.91 -4.84 0.37
CA ASP A 114 23.22 -4.31 0.77
C ASP A 114 24.29 -4.51 -0.32
N ASP A 115 25.52 -4.07 -0.06
CA ASP A 115 26.65 -4.22 -0.99
C ASP A 115 26.98 -5.69 -1.35
N ASP A 116 26.46 -6.67 -0.58
CA ASP A 116 26.60 -8.10 -0.86
C ASP A 116 25.30 -8.68 -1.50
N GLY A 117 24.38 -7.83 -1.95
CA GLY A 117 23.09 -8.21 -2.52
C GLY A 117 22.06 -8.74 -1.52
N ARG A 118 22.29 -8.58 -0.20
CA ARG A 118 21.42 -9.19 0.82
C ARG A 118 20.33 -8.21 1.28
N PRO A 119 19.04 -8.59 1.25
CA PRO A 119 17.96 -7.71 1.66
C PRO A 119 18.03 -7.31 3.14
N ARG A 120 17.95 -6.02 3.41
CA ARG A 120 17.90 -5.42 4.76
C ARG A 120 16.68 -4.52 4.92
N ILE A 121 16.14 -4.46 6.12
CA ILE A 121 15.10 -3.49 6.48
C ILE A 121 15.69 -2.08 6.37
N VAL A 122 14.97 -1.16 5.72
CA VAL A 122 15.36 0.25 5.64
C VAL A 122 14.70 1.04 6.78
N HIS A 123 15.54 1.79 7.48
CA HIS A 123 15.16 2.75 8.50
C HIS A 123 15.30 4.17 7.97
N VAL A 124 14.52 5.10 8.50
CA VAL A 124 14.51 6.51 8.06
C VAL A 124 14.43 7.44 9.25
N ASP A 125 15.23 8.50 9.24
CA ASP A 125 15.05 9.65 10.13
C ASP A 125 13.83 10.47 9.68
N PRO A 126 12.76 10.56 10.49
CA PRO A 126 11.54 11.27 10.10
C PRO A 126 11.72 12.77 9.86
N ILE A 127 12.80 13.38 10.36
CA ILE A 127 13.05 14.81 10.22
C ILE A 127 13.84 15.08 8.94
N SER A 128 14.92 14.34 8.72
CA SER A 128 15.86 14.61 7.62
C SER A 128 15.60 13.77 6.37
N GLY A 129 14.84 12.69 6.49
CA GLY A 129 14.67 11.69 5.43
C GLY A 129 15.91 10.82 5.21
N GLN A 130 16.96 10.98 6.03
CA GLN A 130 18.17 10.17 5.89
C GLN A 130 17.87 8.70 6.20
N GLU A 131 18.20 7.84 5.25
CA GLU A 131 17.99 6.40 5.37
C GLU A 131 19.21 5.67 5.92
N SER A 132 18.98 4.53 6.56
CA SER A 132 20.04 3.61 6.98
C SER A 132 19.56 2.17 6.88
N LEU A 133 20.48 1.27 6.54
CA LEU A 133 20.20 -0.17 6.48
C LEU A 133 20.24 -0.77 7.90
N GLY A 134 19.19 -1.50 8.24
CA GLY A 134 19.03 -2.21 9.50
C GLY A 134 19.41 -3.70 9.40
N LEU A 135 18.61 -4.52 10.10
CA LEU A 135 18.78 -5.97 10.13
C LEU A 135 18.55 -6.60 8.75
N LEU A 136 19.28 -7.70 8.51
CA LEU A 136 19.00 -8.59 7.38
C LEU A 136 17.61 -9.20 7.53
N LEU A 137 16.91 -9.47 6.42
CA LEU A 137 15.63 -10.18 6.48
C LEU A 137 15.76 -11.62 7.02
N SER A 138 16.96 -12.21 6.96
CA SER A 138 17.28 -13.51 7.54
C SER A 138 17.70 -13.46 9.01
N ASP A 139 17.79 -12.27 9.61
CA ASP A 139 18.14 -12.12 11.03
C ASP A 139 17.00 -12.63 11.92
N PRO A 140 17.27 -13.38 13.00
CA PRO A 140 16.23 -13.87 13.92
C PRO A 140 15.36 -12.79 14.56
N GLY A 141 15.83 -11.53 14.58
CA GLY A 141 15.06 -10.38 15.07
C GLY A 141 14.02 -9.84 14.08
N VAL A 142 14.00 -10.33 12.84
CA VAL A 142 13.05 -9.92 11.80
C VAL A 142 11.99 -11.02 11.62
N PRO A 143 10.69 -10.68 11.54
CA PRO A 143 9.65 -11.66 11.24
C PRO A 143 9.94 -12.40 9.92
N PRO A 144 9.96 -13.76 9.92
CA PRO A 144 10.25 -14.54 8.72
C PRO A 144 9.32 -14.24 7.54
N THR A 145 8.09 -13.83 7.83
CA THR A 145 7.08 -13.45 6.84
C THR A 145 7.53 -12.32 5.91
N LEU A 146 8.41 -11.42 6.35
CA LEU A 146 8.94 -10.37 5.48
C LEU A 146 9.90 -10.94 4.44
N ARG A 147 10.75 -11.89 4.84
CA ARG A 147 11.67 -12.60 3.94
C ARG A 147 10.91 -13.48 2.96
N GLU A 148 9.99 -14.29 3.46
CA GLU A 148 9.17 -15.20 2.65
C GLU A 148 8.38 -14.44 1.60
N TRP A 149 7.79 -13.30 1.99
CA TRP A 149 7.07 -12.44 1.06
C TRP A 149 8.02 -11.85 0.00
N GLN A 150 9.16 -11.28 0.42
CA GLN A 150 10.13 -10.68 -0.50
C GLN A 150 10.67 -11.69 -1.51
N GLU A 151 11.05 -12.89 -1.06
CA GLU A 151 11.60 -13.94 -1.93
C GLU A 151 10.57 -14.44 -2.95
N SER A 152 9.28 -14.46 -2.57
CA SER A 152 8.21 -14.94 -3.45
C SER A 152 7.69 -13.86 -4.41
N TYR A 153 7.62 -12.61 -3.93
CA TYR A 153 6.87 -11.53 -4.58
C TYR A 153 7.66 -10.25 -4.79
N TRP A 154 8.97 -10.19 -4.53
CA TRP A 154 9.82 -9.09 -5.00
C TRP A 154 11.30 -9.47 -4.89
N PRO A 155 11.76 -10.49 -5.63
CA PRO A 155 13.17 -10.88 -5.59
C PRO A 155 14.05 -9.69 -6.02
N LEU A 156 15.09 -9.41 -5.22
CA LEU A 156 16.02 -8.31 -5.47
C LEU A 156 17.21 -8.84 -6.28
N GLU A 157 17.20 -8.57 -7.58
CA GLU A 157 18.21 -9.10 -8.52
C GLU A 157 19.40 -8.15 -8.73
N ALA A 158 19.25 -6.86 -8.41
CA ALA A 158 20.28 -5.84 -8.60
C ALA A 158 20.82 -5.30 -7.26
N ASP A 159 22.07 -4.83 -7.29
CA ASP A 159 22.67 -4.12 -6.17
C ASP A 159 21.84 -2.87 -5.85
N PHE A 160 21.62 -2.62 -4.56
CA PHE A 160 20.78 -1.52 -4.06
C PHE A 160 19.31 -1.57 -4.50
N ALA A 161 18.84 -2.66 -5.11
CA ALA A 161 17.42 -2.83 -5.44
C ALA A 161 16.55 -2.76 -4.18
N ARG A 162 15.33 -2.26 -4.34
CA ARG A 162 14.38 -1.99 -3.26
C ARG A 162 13.06 -2.69 -3.51
N ALA A 163 12.37 -3.01 -2.41
CA ALA A 163 11.02 -3.52 -2.45
C ALA A 163 10.18 -2.98 -1.29
N GLU A 164 8.91 -2.70 -1.58
CA GLU A 164 7.88 -2.41 -0.58
C GLU A 164 7.09 -3.68 -0.24
N ILE A 165 7.17 -4.16 1.00
CA ILE A 165 6.66 -5.49 1.39
C ILE A 165 5.11 -5.52 1.45
N GLY A 166 4.42 -6.34 0.67
CA GLY A 166 2.95 -6.30 0.56
C GLY A 166 2.14 -6.75 1.80
N THR A 167 2.74 -7.45 2.77
CA THR A 167 2.01 -8.15 3.84
C THR A 167 1.00 -7.30 4.63
N THR A 168 1.29 -6.01 4.87
CA THR A 168 0.35 -5.12 5.60
C THR A 168 -0.84 -4.72 4.74
N ARG A 169 -0.62 -4.53 3.44
CA ARG A 169 -1.67 -4.21 2.45
C ARG A 169 -2.59 -5.40 2.23
N GLU A 170 -2.02 -6.60 2.16
CA GLU A 170 -2.78 -7.86 2.08
C GLU A 170 -3.66 -8.08 3.30
N ALA A 171 -3.13 -7.80 4.50
CA ALA A 171 -3.93 -7.86 5.72
C ALA A 171 -5.09 -6.84 5.70
N ALA A 172 -4.80 -5.59 5.33
CA ALA A 172 -5.81 -4.53 5.24
C ALA A 172 -6.90 -4.85 4.21
N TRP A 173 -6.54 -5.36 3.03
CA TRP A 173 -7.49 -5.76 2.01
C TRP A 173 -8.31 -6.99 2.45
N ARG A 174 -7.70 -7.97 3.09
CA ARG A 174 -8.41 -9.12 3.66
C ARG A 174 -9.44 -8.69 4.72
N ASP A 175 -9.13 -7.68 5.52
CA ASP A 175 -10.09 -7.13 6.48
C ASP A 175 -11.27 -6.43 5.78
N VAL A 176 -11.03 -5.72 4.68
CA VAL A 176 -12.10 -5.16 3.83
C VAL A 176 -13.01 -6.28 3.31
N LEU A 177 -12.43 -7.33 2.70
CA LEU A 177 -13.19 -8.45 2.16
C LEU A 177 -13.95 -9.23 3.24
N ARG A 178 -13.37 -9.38 4.44
CA ARG A 178 -14.03 -10.05 5.58
C ARG A 178 -15.25 -9.28 6.09
N CYS A 179 -15.31 -7.98 5.91
CA CYS A 179 -16.50 -7.20 6.25
C CYS A 179 -17.64 -7.37 5.24
N LEU A 180 -17.36 -7.83 4.02
CA LEU A 180 -18.33 -7.96 2.93
C LEU A 180 -19.03 -9.33 3.00
N GLU A 181 -20.32 -9.32 3.36
CA GLU A 181 -21.15 -10.54 3.40
C GLU A 181 -21.58 -10.96 1.99
N SER A 182 -21.92 -9.97 1.14
CA SER A 182 -22.28 -10.22 -0.25
C SER A 182 -22.06 -8.98 -1.11
N GLY A 183 -21.61 -9.19 -2.35
CA GLY A 183 -21.50 -8.16 -3.37
C GLY A 183 -20.10 -8.09 -3.97
N GLU A 184 -19.59 -6.89 -4.15
CA GLU A 184 -18.38 -6.63 -4.93
C GLU A 184 -17.36 -5.77 -4.16
N ALA A 185 -16.09 -5.94 -4.46
CA ALA A 185 -15.03 -5.04 -4.03
C ALA A 185 -14.12 -4.70 -5.21
N ILE A 186 -13.85 -3.42 -5.38
CA ILE A 186 -12.97 -2.89 -6.42
C ILE A 186 -11.88 -2.08 -5.74
N ALA A 187 -10.62 -2.38 -6.04
CA ALA A 187 -9.48 -1.56 -5.65
C ALA A 187 -8.80 -1.03 -6.91
N VAL A 188 -8.82 0.29 -7.11
CA VAL A 188 -8.14 0.95 -8.22
C VAL A 188 -6.85 1.55 -7.66
N GLU A 189 -5.71 0.96 -8.00
CA GLU A 189 -4.41 1.27 -7.37
C GLU A 189 -3.36 1.47 -8.46
N HIS A 190 -2.35 2.31 -8.19
CA HIS A 190 -1.12 2.28 -8.96
C HIS A 190 -0.33 1.05 -8.51
N GLY A 191 0.12 0.25 -9.47
CA GLY A 191 0.69 -1.06 -9.16
C GLY A 191 1.46 -1.67 -10.30
N HIS A 192 2.12 -2.76 -9.96
CA HIS A 192 2.93 -3.57 -10.86
C HIS A 192 2.69 -5.05 -10.55
N GLN A 193 3.08 -5.91 -11.47
CA GLN A 193 3.11 -7.37 -11.37
C GLN A 193 4.56 -7.86 -11.26
N LEU A 194 4.78 -9.17 -11.18
CA LEU A 194 6.12 -9.75 -11.05
C LEU A 194 7.11 -9.31 -12.13
N ASP A 195 6.67 -9.19 -13.38
CA ASP A 195 7.55 -8.99 -14.54
C ASP A 195 7.92 -7.51 -14.81
N ASP A 196 7.29 -6.56 -14.11
CA ASP A 196 7.49 -5.10 -14.31
C ASP A 196 7.80 -4.36 -13.01
N ARG A 197 8.27 -5.06 -11.97
CA ARG A 197 8.64 -4.44 -10.70
C ARG A 197 9.84 -3.48 -10.86
N PRO A 198 9.74 -2.23 -10.38
CA PRO A 198 10.84 -1.28 -10.49
C PRO A 198 11.95 -1.59 -9.48
N GLU A 199 13.19 -1.63 -9.97
CA GLU A 199 14.38 -1.92 -9.15
C GLU A 199 14.56 -0.90 -8.01
N ALA A 200 14.21 0.37 -8.22
CA ALA A 200 14.36 1.43 -7.23
C ALA A 200 13.22 1.49 -6.19
N GLY A 201 12.24 0.59 -6.27
CA GLY A 201 10.98 0.73 -5.53
C GLY A 201 10.13 1.90 -6.05
N THR A 202 9.08 2.23 -5.31
CA THR A 202 8.05 3.20 -5.74
C THR A 202 7.63 4.19 -4.67
N LEU A 203 8.17 4.07 -3.45
CA LEU A 203 7.91 5.01 -2.37
C LEU A 203 8.25 6.45 -2.78
N ARG A 204 7.25 7.34 -2.67
CA ARG A 204 7.34 8.73 -3.11
C ARG A 204 6.47 9.66 -2.29
N ALA A 205 6.76 10.95 -2.40
CA ALA A 205 5.83 12.03 -2.06
C ALA A 205 5.20 12.60 -3.35
N PRO A 206 4.15 13.44 -3.25
CA PRO A 206 3.53 14.05 -4.43
C PRO A 206 4.52 14.89 -5.27
N GLY A 207 4.48 14.72 -6.59
CA GLY A 207 5.36 15.42 -7.53
C GLY A 207 6.84 15.05 -7.34
N ASP A 208 7.73 16.04 -7.47
CA ASP A 208 9.18 15.85 -7.33
C ASP A 208 9.69 16.12 -5.90
N LEU A 209 8.80 16.08 -4.90
CA LEU A 209 9.16 16.34 -3.51
C LEU A 209 9.92 15.15 -2.90
N PRO A 210 10.85 15.40 -1.96
CA PRO A 210 11.50 14.31 -1.25
C PRO A 210 10.49 13.56 -0.37
N ALA A 211 10.57 12.22 -0.41
CA ALA A 211 9.83 11.35 0.50
C ALA A 211 10.45 11.45 1.90
N ILE A 212 9.90 12.31 2.75
CA ILE A 212 10.30 12.46 4.16
C ILE A 212 9.04 12.25 5.01
N PRO A 213 9.03 11.29 5.96
CA PRO A 213 7.88 11.01 6.80
C PRO A 213 7.80 11.97 7.99
N ASP A 214 7.75 13.27 7.70
CA ASP A 214 7.65 14.37 8.68
C ASP A 214 6.19 14.76 9.00
N GLY A 215 5.22 14.13 8.32
CA GLY A 215 3.78 14.40 8.45
C GLY A 215 3.27 15.67 7.74
N THR A 216 4.13 16.38 7.01
CA THR A 216 3.75 17.62 6.31
C THR A 216 3.24 17.39 4.89
N ARG A 217 3.41 16.18 4.35
CA ARG A 217 3.01 15.81 2.99
C ARG A 217 2.57 14.35 2.92
N ASP A 218 1.90 14.02 1.83
CA ASP A 218 1.46 12.66 1.56
C ASP A 218 2.64 11.74 1.25
N LEU A 219 2.43 10.43 1.42
CA LEU A 219 3.39 9.37 1.10
C LEU A 219 2.64 8.15 0.57
N SER A 220 3.09 7.66 -0.59
CA SER A 220 2.50 6.50 -1.24
C SER A 220 3.58 5.62 -1.87
N ALA A 221 3.26 4.35 -2.09
CA ALA A 221 4.05 3.45 -2.91
C ALA A 221 3.11 2.55 -3.70
N ASP A 222 3.52 2.13 -4.89
CA ASP A 222 2.71 1.28 -5.75
C ASP A 222 2.52 -0.11 -5.14
N VAL A 223 1.47 -0.81 -5.56
CA VAL A 223 1.04 -2.08 -5.01
C VAL A 223 1.52 -3.23 -5.90
N ALA A 224 2.12 -4.27 -5.30
CA ALA A 224 2.33 -5.56 -5.96
C ALA A 224 0.98 -6.27 -6.15
N LEU A 225 0.33 -6.04 -7.29
CA LEU A 225 -1.06 -6.41 -7.54
C LEU A 225 -1.25 -7.94 -7.61
N ASP A 226 -0.27 -8.63 -8.18
CA ASP A 226 -0.24 -10.08 -8.29
C ASP A 226 -0.15 -10.75 -6.91
N ALA A 227 0.75 -10.28 -6.04
CA ALA A 227 0.87 -10.74 -4.66
C ALA A 227 -0.42 -10.53 -3.87
N LEU A 228 -1.03 -9.35 -4.03
CA LEU A 228 -2.29 -9.02 -3.37
C LEU A 228 -3.44 -9.95 -3.82
N VAL A 229 -3.55 -10.20 -5.13
CA VAL A 229 -4.56 -11.13 -5.68
C VAL A 229 -4.29 -12.57 -5.24
N GLU A 230 -3.04 -13.02 -5.18
CA GLU A 230 -2.71 -14.35 -4.66
C GLU A 230 -3.11 -14.50 -3.19
N ALA A 231 -2.83 -13.47 -2.37
CA ALA A 231 -3.06 -13.50 -0.93
C ALA A 231 -4.54 -13.30 -0.51
N CYS A 232 -5.36 -12.67 -1.36
CA CYS A 232 -6.73 -12.25 -1.04
C CYS A 232 -7.80 -12.79 -2.01
N GLY A 233 -7.40 -13.33 -3.16
CA GLY A 233 -8.28 -13.66 -4.28
C GLY A 233 -8.65 -12.44 -5.13
N GLY A 234 -9.55 -12.67 -6.09
CA GLY A 234 -9.95 -11.66 -7.09
C GLY A 234 -9.18 -11.81 -8.40
N ALA A 235 -9.17 -10.74 -9.20
CA ALA A 235 -8.41 -10.68 -10.45
C ALA A 235 -7.90 -9.26 -10.71
N VAL A 236 -6.68 -9.16 -11.23
CA VAL A 236 -6.18 -7.92 -11.83
C VAL A 236 -6.87 -7.73 -13.18
N VAL A 237 -7.45 -6.55 -13.39
CA VAL A 237 -8.08 -6.16 -14.65
C VAL A 237 -7.39 -4.92 -15.18
N THR A 238 -6.81 -5.04 -16.37
CA THR A 238 -6.10 -3.97 -17.09
C THR A 238 -6.84 -3.50 -18.33
N THR A 239 -8.00 -4.08 -18.63
CA THR A 239 -8.84 -3.72 -19.77
C THR A 239 -10.11 -2.97 -19.33
N ASP A 240 -10.71 -2.26 -20.29
CA ASP A 240 -12.03 -1.63 -20.16
C ASP A 240 -12.17 -0.71 -18.92
N GLY A 241 -11.22 0.21 -18.76
CA GLY A 241 -11.19 1.19 -17.67
C GLY A 241 -9.82 1.25 -16.99
N PRO A 242 -9.74 1.82 -15.77
CA PRO A 242 -8.49 1.91 -15.03
C PRO A 242 -8.01 0.52 -14.57
N GLN A 243 -6.69 0.37 -14.41
CA GLN A 243 -6.10 -0.80 -13.77
C GLN A 243 -6.64 -0.94 -12.35
N ARG A 244 -7.11 -2.14 -12.03
CA ARG A 244 -7.79 -2.42 -10.75
C ARG A 244 -7.75 -3.89 -10.39
N ILE A 245 -8.06 -4.17 -9.13
CA ILE A 245 -8.40 -5.50 -8.65
C ILE A 245 -9.91 -5.57 -8.47
N GLU A 246 -10.51 -6.61 -9.01
CA GLU A 246 -11.93 -6.91 -8.82
C GLU A 246 -12.12 -8.19 -8.01
N TRP A 247 -13.03 -8.13 -7.06
CA TRP A 247 -13.49 -9.26 -6.27
C TRP A 247 -15.01 -9.28 -6.25
N SER A 248 -15.59 -10.47 -6.34
CA SER A 248 -17.02 -10.68 -6.13
C SER A 248 -17.24 -11.89 -5.23
N SER A 249 -18.22 -11.79 -4.34
CA SER A 249 -18.66 -12.94 -3.57
C SER A 249 -19.31 -13.91 -4.55
N ARG A 250 -18.74 -15.10 -4.76
CA ARG A 250 -19.51 -16.19 -5.35
C ARG A 250 -20.63 -16.50 -4.36
N GLY A 251 -21.87 -16.24 -4.77
CA GLY A 251 -23.06 -16.59 -3.99
C GLY A 251 -23.13 -18.08 -3.66
#